data_AF-U6G646-F1
#
_entry.id   AF-U6G646-F1
#
_cell.length_a   1.000
_cell.length_b   1.000
_cell.length_c   1.000
_cell.angle_alpha   90.00
_cell.angle_beta   90.00
_cell.angle_gamma   90.00
#
_symmetry.space_group_name_H-M   'P 1'
#
loop_
_entity.id
_entity.type
_entity.pdbx_description
1 polymer ?
#
loop_
_entity_poly.entity_id
_entity_poly.type
_entity_poly.pdbx_seq_one_letter_code
_entity_poly.pdbx_strand_id
1 'polypeptide(L)'
;MLNARTIRDWLQISLPKGGDIGLHMCAVSTNLKLTAEFGIPDDRVFGFWDWVGGRFSVTSAVGVLPLAIHYGFEIVQEFLKGCHAMDEHFLSAPVEQNLPMLMGLSSVFNSSILGLNCVAVLPYCQAMHRFAAHIQQLTMESNGKGVDLKGEKLSGAAGEIYFGEPGTNGQHSFYQLMHQGRVVPAEFIGFQKSQNPINLKGEEVSNHDELMSNFFAQPDALAFGKTAEELQRENVGADLIPHKTFSGNRPSIMYEIE
;
A
#
# COMPACT_ATOMS: atom_id res chain seq x y z
N MET A 1 6.15 -16.07 19.25
CA MET A 1 6.20 -16.63 20.63
C MET A 1 7.43 -16.23 21.44
N LEU A 2 8.67 -16.25 20.91
CA LEU A 2 9.85 -15.85 21.70
C LEU A 2 9.74 -14.41 22.24
N ASN A 3 9.44 -13.43 21.38
CA ASN A 3 9.25 -12.03 21.80
C ASN A 3 8.17 -11.88 22.89
N ALA A 4 7.06 -12.62 22.78
CA ALA A 4 6.00 -12.59 23.79
C ALA A 4 6.51 -13.07 25.16
N ARG A 5 7.32 -14.14 25.21
CA ARG A 5 7.95 -14.60 26.45
C ARG A 5 8.98 -13.60 26.99
N THR A 6 9.77 -12.96 26.11
CA THR A 6 10.72 -11.91 26.50
C THR A 6 10.01 -10.71 27.12
N ILE A 7 8.92 -10.23 26.54
CA ILE A 7 8.13 -9.12 27.11
C ILE A 7 7.45 -9.53 28.41
N ARG A 8 6.95 -10.77 28.49
CA ARG A 8 6.38 -11.31 29.74
C ARG A 8 7.42 -11.36 30.86
N ASP A 9 8.64 -11.81 30.58
CA ASP A 9 9.75 -11.82 31.54
C ASP A 9 10.11 -10.40 31.99
N TRP A 10 10.20 -9.46 31.05
CA TRP A 10 10.41 -8.05 31.36
C TRP A 10 9.30 -7.46 32.25
N LEU A 11 8.02 -7.75 31.97
CA LEU A 11 6.89 -7.34 32.80
C LEU A 11 6.98 -7.93 34.21
N GLN A 12 7.34 -9.21 34.31
CA GLN A 12 7.49 -9.90 35.61
C GLN A 12 8.57 -9.26 36.48
N ILE A 13 9.67 -8.79 35.88
CA ILE A 13 10.76 -8.10 36.58
C ILE A 13 10.38 -6.64 36.92
N SER A 14 9.60 -5.98 36.06
CA SER A 14 9.30 -4.56 36.18
C SER A 14 8.11 -4.24 37.08
N LEU A 15 7.17 -5.18 37.25
CA LEU A 15 6.00 -4.98 38.10
C LEU A 15 6.37 -5.09 39.60
N PRO A 16 5.71 -4.33 40.48
CA PRO A 16 5.85 -4.51 41.93
C PRO A 16 5.56 -5.95 42.34
N LYS A 17 6.15 -6.40 43.45
CA LYS A 17 5.94 -7.75 43.98
C LYS A 17 4.44 -8.03 44.18
N GLY A 18 3.92 -9.05 43.49
CA GLY A 18 2.50 -9.40 43.49
C GLY A 18 1.66 -8.69 42.40
N GLY A 19 2.28 -7.93 41.49
CA GLY A 19 1.61 -7.33 40.35
C GLY A 19 1.07 -8.39 39.38
N ASP A 20 -0.15 -8.16 38.89
CA ASP A 20 -0.84 -9.10 38.01
C ASP A 20 -0.46 -8.88 36.54
N ILE A 21 0.41 -9.76 36.02
CA ILE A 21 0.83 -9.76 34.62
C ILE A 21 -0.38 -9.88 33.67
N GLY A 22 -1.43 -10.60 34.07
CA GLY A 22 -2.65 -10.78 33.29
C GLY A 22 -3.37 -9.46 32.99
N LEU A 23 -3.22 -8.45 33.86
CA LEU A 23 -3.77 -7.12 33.62
C LEU A 23 -3.04 -6.33 32.52
N HIS A 24 -1.82 -6.74 32.17
CA HIS A 24 -0.96 -6.04 31.21
C HIS A 24 -0.80 -6.78 29.88
N MET A 25 -1.47 -7.92 29.70
CA MET A 25 -1.40 -8.72 28.48
C MET A 25 -2.79 -9.07 27.97
N CYS A 26 -2.96 -9.02 26.65
CA CYS A 26 -4.09 -9.58 25.91
C CYS A 26 -3.54 -10.34 24.69
N ALA A 27 -4.36 -11.17 24.07
CA ALA A 27 -3.98 -11.94 22.89
C ALA A 27 -5.00 -11.81 21.77
N VAL A 28 -4.51 -11.84 20.53
CA VAL A 28 -5.32 -12.04 19.33
C VAL A 28 -4.89 -13.34 18.69
N SER A 29 -5.78 -14.33 18.61
CA SER A 29 -5.41 -15.69 18.20
C SER A 29 -6.63 -16.50 17.75
N THR A 30 -6.41 -17.49 16.89
CA THR A 30 -7.39 -18.55 16.61
C THR A 30 -7.24 -19.75 17.57
N ASN A 31 -6.12 -19.85 18.29
CA ASN A 31 -5.78 -20.99 19.15
C ASN A 31 -5.93 -20.63 20.63
N LEU A 32 -7.13 -20.87 21.17
CA LEU A 32 -7.49 -20.58 22.57
C LEU A 32 -6.69 -21.42 23.57
N LYS A 33 -6.31 -22.66 23.20
CA LYS A 33 -5.52 -23.54 24.05
C LYS A 33 -4.14 -22.93 24.32
N LEU A 34 -3.46 -22.45 23.28
CA LEU A 34 -2.13 -21.85 23.43
C LEU A 34 -2.17 -20.50 24.15
N THR A 35 -3.25 -19.71 24.04
CA THR A 35 -3.38 -18.47 24.81
C THR A 35 -3.60 -18.76 26.29
N ALA A 36 -4.40 -19.77 26.63
CA ALA A 36 -4.60 -20.22 28.01
C ALA A 36 -3.32 -20.81 28.61
N GLU A 37 -2.58 -21.66 27.87
CA GLU A 37 -1.27 -22.17 28.29
C GLU A 37 -0.24 -21.04 28.49
N PHE A 38 -0.35 -19.96 27.71
CA PHE A 38 0.47 -18.76 27.90
C PHE A 38 0.06 -17.95 29.14
N GLY A 39 -1.10 -18.21 29.73
CA GLY A 39 -1.61 -17.54 30.93
C GLY A 39 -2.37 -16.25 30.63
N ILE A 40 -2.95 -16.10 29.43
CA ILE A 40 -3.86 -15.00 29.12
C ILE A 40 -5.28 -15.42 29.52
N PRO A 41 -5.96 -14.64 30.39
CA PRO A 41 -7.37 -14.87 30.73
C PRO A 41 -8.28 -14.85 29.49
N ASP A 42 -9.31 -15.70 29.46
CA ASP A 42 -10.21 -15.83 28.31
C ASP A 42 -10.92 -14.51 27.94
N ASP A 43 -11.25 -13.67 28.93
CA ASP A 43 -11.84 -12.34 28.74
C ASP A 43 -10.87 -11.32 28.13
N ARG A 44 -9.61 -11.70 27.93
CA ARG A 44 -8.54 -10.91 27.29
C ARG A 44 -8.01 -11.56 26.02
N VAL A 45 -8.72 -12.57 25.51
CA VAL A 45 -8.44 -13.18 24.20
C VAL A 45 -9.48 -12.69 23.21
N PHE A 46 -9.02 -12.02 22.16
CA PHE A 46 -9.84 -11.53 21.06
C PHE A 46 -9.63 -12.46 19.86
N GLY A 47 -10.62 -13.32 19.62
CA GLY A 47 -10.54 -14.37 18.61
C GLY A 47 -10.64 -13.86 17.17
N PHE A 48 -10.13 -14.67 16.24
CA PHE A 48 -10.47 -14.62 14.82
C PHE A 48 -10.49 -16.06 14.26
N TRP A 49 -10.71 -16.23 12.95
CA TRP A 49 -10.97 -17.54 12.34
C TRP A 49 -9.99 -17.92 11.23
N ASP A 50 -9.96 -19.20 10.89
CA ASP A 50 -9.07 -19.82 9.91
C ASP A 50 -9.28 -19.32 8.47
N TRP A 51 -10.50 -18.91 8.12
CA TRP A 51 -10.82 -18.29 6.84
C TRP A 51 -10.32 -16.84 6.72
N VAL A 52 -9.77 -16.25 7.79
CA VAL A 52 -9.10 -14.94 7.74
C VAL A 52 -7.61 -15.15 7.52
N GLY A 53 -7.19 -15.10 6.26
CA GLY A 53 -5.77 -15.15 5.91
C GLY A 53 -4.98 -13.99 6.52
N GLY A 54 -3.73 -14.23 6.96
CA GLY A 54 -2.95 -13.23 7.71
C GLY A 54 -2.82 -11.87 7.01
N ARG A 55 -2.53 -11.86 5.70
CA ARG A 55 -2.43 -10.64 4.89
C ARG A 55 -3.76 -9.92 4.60
N PHE A 56 -4.89 -10.53 4.97
CA PHE A 56 -6.25 -9.96 4.89
C PHE A 56 -6.84 -9.67 6.29
N SER A 57 -6.05 -9.79 7.36
CA SER A 57 -6.59 -9.86 8.73
C SER A 57 -6.81 -8.51 9.43
N VAL A 58 -6.44 -7.37 8.83
CA VAL A 58 -6.51 -6.06 9.49
C VAL A 58 -7.94 -5.67 9.92
N THR A 59 -8.96 -6.11 9.20
CA THR A 59 -10.37 -5.89 9.53
C THR A 59 -10.94 -6.88 10.57
N SER A 60 -10.12 -7.83 11.05
CA SER A 60 -10.42 -8.70 12.18
C SER A 60 -9.87 -8.12 13.50
N ALA A 61 -9.98 -8.88 14.60
CA ALA A 61 -9.37 -8.53 15.88
C ALA A 61 -7.86 -8.18 15.79
N VAL A 62 -7.14 -8.67 14.77
CA VAL A 62 -5.71 -8.38 14.55
C VAL A 62 -5.45 -6.89 14.40
N GLY A 63 -6.23 -6.18 13.58
CA GLY A 63 -6.13 -4.73 13.44
C GLY A 63 -7.13 -3.97 14.30
N VAL A 64 -8.38 -4.47 14.42
CA VAL A 64 -9.45 -3.79 15.15
C VAL A 64 -9.08 -3.51 16.60
N LEU A 65 -8.50 -4.48 17.32
CA LEU A 65 -8.14 -4.31 18.73
C LEU A 65 -7.09 -3.18 18.95
N PRO A 66 -5.88 -3.23 18.36
CA PRO A 66 -4.88 -2.19 18.58
C PRO A 66 -5.31 -0.82 18.03
N LEU A 67 -6.03 -0.78 16.91
CA LEU A 67 -6.55 0.48 16.36
C LEU A 67 -7.63 1.08 17.27
N ALA A 68 -8.52 0.28 17.83
CA ALA A 68 -9.56 0.76 18.74
C ALA A 68 -8.97 1.26 20.07
N ILE A 69 -7.90 0.61 20.57
CA ILE A 69 -7.16 1.10 21.74
C ILE A 69 -6.54 2.48 21.47
N HIS A 70 -6.03 2.71 20.26
CA HIS A 70 -5.30 3.94 19.94
C HIS A 70 -6.21 5.10 19.47
N TYR A 71 -7.24 4.80 18.69
CA TYR A 71 -8.11 5.79 18.04
C TYR A 71 -9.56 5.78 18.55
N GLY A 72 -9.96 4.83 19.37
CA GLY A 72 -11.37 4.62 19.72
C GLY A 72 -12.10 3.72 18.72
N PHE A 73 -13.12 2.99 19.18
CA PHE A 73 -13.82 2.02 18.36
C PHE A 73 -14.68 2.67 17.27
N GLU A 74 -15.18 3.87 17.52
CA GLU A 74 -16.00 4.66 16.59
C GLU A 74 -15.24 4.92 15.28
N ILE A 75 -13.97 5.34 15.38
CA ILE A 75 -13.09 5.55 14.21
C ILE A 75 -12.84 4.22 13.47
N VAL A 76 -12.61 3.12 14.20
CA VAL A 76 -12.42 1.79 13.58
C VAL A 76 -13.70 1.33 12.89
N GLN A 77 -14.87 1.63 13.43
CA GLN A 77 -16.13 1.29 12.81
C GLN A 77 -16.35 2.06 11.50
N GLU A 78 -15.92 3.32 11.41
CA GLU A 78 -15.92 4.07 10.15
C GLU A 78 -14.98 3.45 9.12
N PHE A 79 -13.77 3.05 9.53
CA PHE A 79 -12.84 2.32 8.69
C PHE A 79 -13.46 1.02 8.14
N LEU A 80 -14.09 0.21 9.00
CA LEU A 80 -14.75 -1.03 8.59
C LEU A 80 -15.94 -0.80 7.65
N LYS A 81 -16.71 0.28 7.84
CA LYS A 81 -17.77 0.68 6.91
C LYS A 81 -17.20 1.02 5.53
N GLY A 82 -16.05 1.71 5.47
CA GLY A 82 -15.34 1.98 4.22
C GLY A 82 -14.91 0.71 3.50
N CYS A 83 -14.34 -0.26 4.23
CA CYS A 83 -14.01 -1.58 3.66
C CYS A 83 -15.25 -2.28 3.10
N HIS A 84 -16.33 -2.34 3.89
CA HIS A 84 -17.58 -2.98 3.47
C HIS A 84 -18.21 -2.30 2.25
N ALA A 85 -18.16 -0.97 2.15
CA ALA A 85 -18.66 -0.26 0.97
C ALA A 85 -17.91 -0.65 -0.31
N MET A 86 -16.60 -0.86 -0.24
CA MET A 86 -15.82 -1.36 -1.38
C MET A 86 -16.09 -2.85 -1.66
N ASP A 87 -16.34 -3.66 -0.63
CA ASP A 87 -16.75 -5.07 -0.81
C ASP A 87 -18.08 -5.16 -1.57
N GLU A 88 -19.09 -4.37 -1.18
CA GLU A 88 -20.39 -4.32 -1.84
C GLU A 88 -20.26 -3.84 -3.30
N HIS A 89 -19.41 -2.83 -3.55
CA HIS A 89 -19.10 -2.39 -4.91
C HIS A 89 -18.46 -3.51 -5.73
N PHE A 90 -17.45 -4.19 -5.17
CA PHE A 90 -16.75 -5.27 -5.85
C PHE A 90 -17.68 -6.45 -6.19
N LEU A 91 -18.64 -6.76 -5.31
CA LEU A 91 -19.58 -7.85 -5.50
C LEU A 91 -20.68 -7.53 -6.52
N SER A 92 -21.17 -6.29 -6.55
CA SER A 92 -22.41 -5.94 -7.26
C SER A 92 -22.23 -5.14 -8.55
N ALA A 93 -21.12 -4.40 -8.70
CA ALA A 93 -20.91 -3.55 -9.88
C ALA A 93 -20.64 -4.39 -11.15
N PRO A 94 -21.21 -3.99 -12.32
CA PRO A 94 -20.83 -4.57 -13.61
C PRO A 94 -19.33 -4.46 -13.85
N VAL A 95 -18.73 -5.44 -14.54
CA VAL A 95 -17.26 -5.55 -14.70
C VAL A 95 -16.65 -4.25 -15.24
N GLU A 96 -17.28 -3.62 -16.22
CA GLU A 96 -16.85 -2.37 -16.85
C GLU A 96 -16.90 -1.13 -15.95
N GLN A 97 -17.54 -1.23 -14.78
CA GLN A 97 -17.62 -0.18 -13.75
C GLN A 97 -17.03 -0.62 -12.42
N ASN A 98 -16.48 -1.84 -12.35
CA ASN A 98 -15.99 -2.45 -11.14
C ASN A 98 -14.50 -2.12 -10.95
N LEU A 99 -14.21 -1.21 -10.02
CA LEU A 99 -12.88 -0.63 -9.81
C LEU A 99 -11.83 -1.72 -9.56
N PRO A 100 -11.99 -2.62 -8.57
CA PRO A 100 -11.01 -3.69 -8.36
C PRO A 100 -10.84 -4.64 -9.55
N MET A 101 -11.91 -4.96 -10.29
CA MET A 101 -11.81 -5.79 -11.50
C MET A 101 -10.99 -5.10 -12.60
N LEU A 102 -11.25 -3.82 -12.86
CA LEU A 102 -10.52 -3.03 -13.84
C LEU A 102 -9.03 -2.91 -13.46
N MET A 103 -8.74 -2.66 -12.18
CA MET A 103 -7.37 -2.65 -11.66
C MET A 103 -6.66 -4.00 -11.87
N GLY A 104 -7.32 -5.10 -11.50
CA GLY A 104 -6.80 -6.45 -11.69
C GLY A 104 -6.53 -6.78 -13.15
N LEU A 105 -7.47 -6.44 -14.05
CA LEU A 105 -7.32 -6.63 -15.49
C LEU A 105 -6.17 -5.79 -16.06
N SER A 106 -6.03 -4.53 -15.64
CA SER A 106 -4.90 -3.68 -16.06
C SER A 106 -3.56 -4.23 -15.58
N SER A 107 -3.48 -4.75 -14.35
CA SER A 107 -2.27 -5.41 -13.83
C SER A 107 -1.92 -6.64 -14.67
N VAL A 108 -2.89 -7.53 -14.92
CA VAL A 108 -2.71 -8.73 -15.75
C VAL A 108 -2.31 -8.37 -17.18
N PHE A 109 -2.91 -7.34 -17.78
CA PHE A 109 -2.53 -6.89 -19.11
C PHE A 109 -1.08 -6.39 -19.15
N ASN A 110 -0.69 -5.53 -18.22
CA ASN A 110 0.67 -5.03 -18.12
C ASN A 110 1.68 -6.17 -17.88
N SER A 111 1.40 -7.09 -16.95
CA SER A 111 2.34 -8.14 -16.58
C SER A 111 2.37 -9.30 -17.57
N SER A 112 1.21 -9.88 -17.89
CA SER A 112 1.10 -11.11 -18.67
C SER A 112 1.11 -10.89 -20.18
N ILE A 113 0.71 -9.70 -20.66
CA ILE A 113 0.68 -9.38 -22.09
C ILE A 113 1.86 -8.50 -22.49
N LEU A 114 2.14 -7.42 -21.74
CA LEU A 114 3.25 -6.51 -22.04
C LEU A 114 4.58 -6.91 -21.39
N GLY A 115 4.58 -7.89 -20.48
CA GLY A 115 5.79 -8.36 -19.79
C GLY A 115 6.33 -7.40 -18.73
N LEU A 116 5.51 -6.45 -18.26
CA LEU A 116 5.87 -5.46 -17.25
C LEU A 116 5.62 -6.05 -15.85
N ASN A 117 6.66 -6.63 -15.27
CA ASN A 117 6.58 -7.48 -14.08
C ASN A 117 6.78 -6.75 -12.74
N CYS A 118 6.76 -5.42 -12.73
CA CYS A 118 6.88 -4.60 -11.52
C CYS A 118 5.72 -3.60 -11.45
N VAL A 119 5.26 -3.29 -10.24
CA VAL A 119 4.26 -2.23 -9.99
C VAL A 119 4.77 -1.30 -8.90
N ALA A 120 4.75 0.00 -9.18
CA ALA A 120 5.11 1.04 -8.21
C ALA A 120 3.86 1.61 -7.53
N VAL A 121 3.77 1.50 -6.21
CA VAL A 121 2.67 2.05 -5.40
C VAL A 121 3.12 3.38 -4.78
N LEU A 122 2.53 4.48 -5.23
CA LEU A 122 3.07 5.84 -5.04
C LEU A 122 2.02 6.75 -4.38
N PRO A 123 1.80 6.63 -3.06
CA PRO A 123 0.87 7.50 -2.37
C PRO A 123 1.49 8.90 -2.19
N TYR A 124 0.85 9.93 -2.72
CA TYR A 124 1.17 11.35 -2.48
C TYR A 124 0.57 11.78 -1.14
N CYS A 125 0.93 11.05 -0.08
CA CYS A 125 0.47 11.24 1.28
C CYS A 125 1.45 10.59 2.26
N GLN A 126 2.13 11.39 3.08
CA GLN A 126 3.13 10.88 4.03
C GLN A 126 2.52 9.98 5.12
N ALA A 127 1.24 10.17 5.45
CA ALA A 127 0.53 9.29 6.38
C ALA A 127 0.49 7.82 5.89
N MET A 128 0.59 7.61 4.57
CA MET A 128 0.60 6.29 3.93
C MET A 128 2.01 5.68 3.75
N HIS A 129 3.04 6.14 4.47
CA HIS A 129 4.42 5.65 4.32
C HIS A 129 4.62 4.13 4.53
N ARG A 130 3.67 3.42 5.18
CA ARG A 130 3.71 1.95 5.32
C ARG A 130 2.73 1.22 4.40
N PHE A 131 1.97 1.94 3.59
CA PHE A 131 0.96 1.35 2.71
C PHE A 131 1.59 0.41 1.68
N ALA A 132 2.64 0.85 0.98
CA ALA A 132 3.36 0.00 0.02
C ALA A 132 3.89 -1.29 0.66
N ALA A 133 4.36 -1.24 1.91
CA ALA A 133 4.83 -2.42 2.64
C ALA A 133 3.69 -3.41 2.96
N HIS A 134 2.47 -2.91 3.25
CA HIS A 134 1.31 -3.77 3.41
C HIS A 134 0.89 -4.39 2.07
N ILE A 135 0.83 -3.59 1.01
CA ILE A 135 0.47 -4.05 -0.35
C ILE A 135 1.46 -5.10 -0.86
N GLN A 136 2.75 -4.95 -0.59
CA GLN A 136 3.77 -5.97 -0.91
C GLN A 136 3.39 -7.36 -0.41
N GLN A 137 3.03 -7.48 0.87
CA GLN A 137 2.61 -8.77 1.41
C GLN A 137 1.29 -9.22 0.78
N LEU A 138 0.31 -8.31 0.68
CA LEU A 138 -1.00 -8.61 0.12
C LEU A 138 -0.90 -9.20 -1.29
N THR A 139 -0.11 -8.60 -2.17
CA THR A 139 -0.01 -8.99 -3.58
C THR A 139 0.98 -10.13 -3.77
N MET A 140 2.23 -9.98 -3.31
CA MET A 140 3.31 -10.90 -3.62
C MET A 140 3.12 -12.26 -2.94
N GLU A 141 2.62 -12.30 -1.70
CA GLU A 141 2.34 -13.56 -1.00
C GLU A 141 1.07 -14.25 -1.54
N SER A 142 0.10 -13.48 -2.05
CA SER A 142 -1.11 -14.04 -2.68
C SER A 142 -0.82 -14.65 -4.04
N ASN A 143 -0.12 -13.90 -4.91
CA ASN A 143 -0.09 -14.16 -6.34
C ASN A 143 1.27 -14.65 -6.87
N GLY A 144 2.34 -14.56 -6.06
CA GLY A 144 3.67 -15.09 -6.39
C GLY A 144 3.71 -16.62 -6.33
N LYS A 145 3.06 -17.27 -7.29
CA LYS A 145 2.83 -18.72 -7.32
C LYS A 145 3.46 -19.36 -8.56
N GLY A 146 3.80 -20.65 -8.45
CA GLY A 146 4.35 -21.45 -9.55
C GLY A 146 3.40 -22.51 -10.11
N VAL A 147 2.23 -22.68 -9.50
CA VAL A 147 1.20 -23.65 -9.90
C VAL A 147 -0.19 -23.01 -9.90
N ASP A 148 -1.10 -23.58 -10.70
CA ASP A 148 -2.50 -23.20 -10.73
C ASP A 148 -3.32 -23.88 -9.60
N LEU A 149 -4.64 -23.67 -9.60
CA LEU A 149 -5.55 -24.27 -8.60
C LEU A 149 -5.68 -25.79 -8.70
N LYS A 150 -5.28 -26.41 -9.82
CA LYS A 150 -5.25 -27.86 -10.00
C LYS A 150 -3.89 -28.45 -9.61
N GLY A 151 -2.91 -27.61 -9.27
CA GLY A 151 -1.54 -28.02 -8.94
C GLY A 151 -0.64 -28.16 -10.17
N GLU A 152 -1.09 -27.75 -11.35
CA GLU A 152 -0.31 -27.81 -12.57
C GLU A 152 0.66 -26.63 -12.66
N LYS A 153 1.86 -26.87 -13.18
CA LYS A 153 2.89 -25.83 -13.32
C LYS A 153 2.40 -24.74 -14.28
N LEU A 154 2.56 -23.48 -13.86
CA LEU A 154 2.22 -22.33 -14.71
C LEU A 154 3.14 -22.24 -15.94
N SER A 155 2.58 -21.85 -17.08
CA SER A 155 3.32 -21.62 -18.33
C SER A 155 4.09 -20.30 -18.36
N GLY A 156 3.79 -19.38 -17.45
CA GLY A 156 4.41 -18.07 -17.32
C GLY A 156 4.59 -17.67 -15.85
N ALA A 157 5.20 -16.50 -15.64
CA ALA A 157 5.31 -15.91 -14.31
C ALA A 157 3.93 -15.41 -13.82
N ALA A 158 3.69 -15.51 -12.52
CA ALA A 158 2.53 -14.95 -11.86
C ALA A 158 2.96 -14.08 -10.68
N GLY A 159 2.18 -13.02 -10.41
CA GLY A 159 2.48 -12.03 -9.40
C GLY A 159 3.58 -11.06 -9.83
N GLU A 160 3.29 -9.78 -9.77
CA GLU A 160 4.26 -8.70 -10.01
C GLU A 160 5.09 -8.44 -8.76
N ILE A 161 6.25 -7.82 -8.93
CA ILE A 161 7.06 -7.29 -7.84
C ILE A 161 6.51 -5.90 -7.48
N TYR A 162 5.94 -5.78 -6.28
CA TYR A 162 5.43 -4.50 -5.78
C TYR A 162 6.49 -3.77 -4.95
N PHE A 163 6.62 -2.47 -5.17
CA PHE A 163 7.46 -1.59 -4.36
C PHE A 163 6.90 -0.17 -4.35
N GLY A 164 7.41 0.70 -3.48
CA GLY A 164 6.96 2.08 -3.46
C GLY A 164 7.41 2.85 -2.24
N GLU A 165 7.35 4.17 -2.37
CA GLU A 165 7.55 5.17 -1.31
C GLU A 165 6.57 6.31 -1.56
N PRO A 166 6.19 7.09 -0.53
CA PRO A 166 5.35 8.26 -0.73
C PRO A 166 5.93 9.27 -1.72
N GLY A 167 5.05 9.94 -2.46
CA GLY A 167 5.39 11.17 -3.16
C GLY A 167 5.56 12.33 -2.16
N THR A 168 6.51 13.24 -2.34
CA THR A 168 7.47 13.35 -3.46
C THR A 168 8.78 12.57 -3.24
N ASN A 169 8.95 11.90 -2.10
CA ASN A 169 10.20 11.22 -1.72
C ASN A 169 10.69 10.23 -2.81
N GLY A 170 9.78 9.42 -3.36
CA GLY A 170 10.09 8.48 -4.43
C GLY A 170 10.66 9.13 -5.70
N GLN A 171 10.26 10.38 -5.99
CA GLN A 171 10.76 11.14 -7.14
C GLN A 171 12.27 11.38 -7.06
N HIS A 172 12.75 11.59 -5.83
CA HIS A 172 14.17 11.84 -5.54
C HIS A 172 14.95 10.55 -5.24
N SER A 173 14.37 9.38 -5.52
CA SER A 173 15.00 8.08 -5.28
C SER A 173 15.09 7.23 -6.56
N PHE A 174 13.95 6.82 -7.12
CA PHE A 174 13.93 5.80 -8.18
C PHE A 174 13.15 6.22 -9.45
N TYR A 175 12.55 7.41 -9.48
CA TYR A 175 11.81 7.88 -10.66
C TYR A 175 12.69 8.07 -11.89
N GLN A 176 13.99 8.33 -11.72
CA GLN A 176 14.95 8.34 -12.83
C GLN A 176 14.90 7.02 -13.63
N LEU A 177 14.86 5.88 -12.93
CA LEU A 177 14.73 4.57 -13.58
C LEU A 177 13.35 4.43 -14.23
N MET A 178 12.30 4.88 -13.57
CA MET A 178 10.94 4.78 -14.10
C MET A 178 10.75 5.62 -15.37
N HIS A 179 11.40 6.78 -15.48
CA HIS A 179 11.25 7.70 -16.61
C HIS A 179 12.14 7.39 -17.81
N GLN A 180 13.39 6.96 -17.59
CA GLN A 180 14.34 6.73 -18.68
C GLN A 180 14.91 5.30 -18.73
N GLY A 181 14.73 4.53 -17.67
CA GLY A 181 15.11 3.12 -17.60
C GLY A 181 13.95 2.19 -17.96
N ARG A 182 13.79 1.13 -17.15
CA ARG A 182 12.74 0.11 -17.34
C ARG A 182 11.35 0.73 -17.20
N VAL A 183 10.41 0.28 -18.02
CA VAL A 183 9.00 0.67 -17.89
C VAL A 183 8.43 -0.02 -16.66
N VAL A 184 7.91 0.76 -15.73
CA VAL A 184 7.28 0.29 -14.50
C VAL A 184 5.90 0.93 -14.41
N PRO A 185 4.81 0.15 -14.58
CA PRO A 185 3.47 0.61 -14.27
C PRO A 185 3.38 1.22 -12.88
N ALA A 186 2.73 2.38 -12.77
CA ALA A 186 2.66 3.16 -11.54
C ALA A 186 1.22 3.40 -11.09
N GLU A 187 0.97 3.22 -9.80
CA GLU A 187 -0.31 3.49 -9.15
C GLU A 187 -0.15 4.68 -8.21
N PHE A 188 -0.66 5.83 -8.65
CA PHE A 188 -0.62 7.09 -7.93
C PHE A 188 -1.87 7.23 -7.07
N ILE A 189 -1.71 7.50 -5.78
CA ILE A 189 -2.83 7.71 -4.85
C ILE A 189 -2.69 9.11 -4.24
N GLY A 190 -3.70 9.97 -4.44
CA GLY A 190 -3.73 11.34 -3.97
C GLY A 190 -5.01 11.65 -3.21
N PHE A 191 -4.97 12.72 -2.41
CA PHE A 191 -6.12 13.20 -1.64
C PHE A 191 -6.37 14.67 -1.95
N GLN A 192 -7.63 15.09 -1.98
CA GLN A 192 -8.01 16.49 -2.20
C GLN A 192 -7.67 17.35 -0.99
N LYS A 193 -7.65 16.78 0.22
CA LYS A 193 -7.42 17.50 1.48
C LYS A 193 -6.23 16.95 2.25
N SER A 194 -5.49 17.85 2.88
CA SER A 194 -4.44 17.50 3.85
C SER A 194 -5.03 17.26 5.24
N GLN A 195 -4.48 16.28 5.96
CA GLN A 195 -4.74 16.07 7.39
C GLN A 195 -4.24 17.24 8.25
N ASN A 196 -3.23 17.98 7.77
CA ASN A 196 -2.63 19.14 8.43
C ASN A 196 -2.43 20.25 7.38
N PRO A 197 -3.48 21.01 7.01
CA PRO A 197 -3.39 22.03 5.98
C PRO A 197 -2.48 23.18 6.43
N ILE A 198 -1.54 23.57 5.57
CA ILE A 198 -0.61 24.68 5.80
C ILE A 198 -0.67 25.60 4.57
N ASN A 199 -0.90 26.88 4.82
CA ASN A 199 -0.84 27.95 3.83
C ASN A 199 -0.08 29.13 4.45
N LEU A 200 1.10 29.43 3.91
CA LEU A 200 1.98 30.49 4.42
C LEU A 200 1.75 31.77 3.63
N LYS A 201 1.58 32.90 4.35
CA LYS A 201 1.41 34.21 3.71
C LYS A 201 2.62 34.55 2.85
N GLY A 202 2.38 34.79 1.56
CA GLY A 202 3.41 35.15 0.58
C GLY A 202 3.79 34.01 -0.36
N GLU A 203 3.37 32.78 -0.08
CA GLU A 203 3.49 31.66 -1.02
C GLU A 203 2.33 31.68 -2.03
N GLU A 204 2.60 31.25 -3.27
CA GLU A 204 1.60 31.25 -4.35
C GLU A 204 0.53 30.16 -4.17
N VAL A 205 0.92 29.03 -3.57
CA VAL A 205 0.08 27.85 -3.38
C VAL A 205 0.20 27.31 -1.95
N SER A 206 -0.77 26.51 -1.50
CA SER A 206 -0.64 25.82 -0.22
C SER A 206 0.40 24.69 -0.30
N ASN A 207 0.91 24.24 0.85
CA ASN A 207 1.82 23.09 0.89
C ASN A 207 1.18 21.81 0.30
N HIS A 208 -0.14 21.66 0.42
CA HIS A 208 -0.86 20.52 -0.16
C HIS A 208 -0.98 20.65 -1.67
N ASP A 209 -1.26 21.84 -2.18
CA ASP A 209 -1.30 22.07 -3.63
C ASP A 209 0.07 21.89 -4.28
N GLU A 210 1.17 22.27 -3.59
CA GLU A 210 2.54 22.00 -4.04
C GLU A 210 2.84 20.48 -4.10
N LEU A 211 2.34 19.70 -3.13
CA LEU A 211 2.41 18.24 -3.18
C LEU A 211 1.60 17.68 -4.37
N MET A 212 0.39 18.20 -4.58
CA MET A 212 -0.53 17.69 -5.61
C MET A 212 -0.15 18.14 -7.01
N SER A 213 0.56 19.26 -7.19
CA SER A 213 1.13 19.67 -8.49
C SER A 213 1.98 18.55 -9.10
N ASN A 214 2.74 17.88 -8.23
CA ASN A 214 3.56 16.73 -8.60
C ASN A 214 2.73 15.46 -8.86
N PHE A 215 1.67 15.23 -8.09
CA PHE A 215 0.75 14.09 -8.28
C PHE A 215 0.14 14.11 -9.69
N PHE A 216 -0.24 15.28 -10.19
CA PHE A 216 -0.79 15.43 -11.55
C PHE A 216 0.31 15.43 -12.63
N ALA A 217 1.45 16.08 -12.39
CA ALA A 217 2.50 16.22 -13.40
C ALA A 217 3.23 14.90 -13.73
N GLN A 218 3.40 14.00 -12.76
CA GLN A 218 4.21 12.78 -12.95
C GLN A 218 3.55 11.75 -13.89
N PRO A 219 2.25 11.42 -13.77
CA PRO A 219 1.52 10.61 -14.74
C PRO A 219 1.62 11.14 -16.18
N ASP A 220 1.44 12.46 -16.37
CA ASP A 220 1.57 13.10 -17.68
C ASP A 220 2.99 12.98 -18.24
N ALA A 221 4.01 13.23 -17.41
CA ALA A 221 5.40 13.08 -17.83
C ALA A 221 5.75 11.63 -18.23
N LEU A 222 5.20 10.63 -17.53
CA LEU A 222 5.34 9.21 -17.86
C LEU A 222 4.63 8.86 -19.18
N ALA A 223 3.42 9.41 -19.40
CA ALA A 223 2.62 9.13 -20.57
C ALA A 223 3.19 9.79 -21.84
N PHE A 224 3.49 11.09 -21.78
CA PHE A 224 3.85 11.89 -22.96
C PHE A 224 5.36 11.95 -23.21
N GLY A 225 6.18 11.91 -22.16
CA GLY A 225 7.62 12.06 -22.29
C GLY A 225 8.02 13.42 -22.88
N LYS A 226 9.15 13.44 -23.58
CA LYS A 226 9.74 14.62 -24.20
C LYS A 226 10.67 14.19 -25.34
N THR A 227 10.31 14.58 -26.55
CA THR A 227 10.96 14.17 -27.79
C THR A 227 12.26 14.94 -28.06
N ALA A 228 13.10 14.38 -28.94
CA ALA A 228 14.33 15.04 -29.37
C ALA A 228 14.04 16.38 -30.07
N GLU A 229 12.97 16.45 -30.85
CA GLU A 229 12.54 17.65 -31.57
C GLU A 229 12.12 18.76 -30.61
N GLU A 230 11.43 18.43 -29.52
CA GLU A 230 11.09 19.41 -28.47
C GLU A 230 12.35 19.95 -27.79
N LEU A 231 13.30 19.08 -27.46
CA LEU A 231 14.58 19.49 -26.87
C LEU A 231 15.40 20.37 -27.83
N GLN A 232 15.36 20.11 -29.13
CA GLN A 232 15.98 20.98 -30.13
C GLN A 232 15.34 22.37 -30.17
N ARG A 233 14.01 22.46 -30.11
CA ARG A 233 13.29 23.74 -30.03
C ARG A 233 13.62 24.53 -28.76
N GLU A 234 13.93 23.82 -27.67
CA GLU A 234 14.42 24.40 -26.43
C GLU A 234 15.91 24.75 -26.42
N ASN A 235 16.59 24.62 -27.57
CA ASN A 235 18.02 24.90 -27.73
C ASN A 235 18.92 24.02 -26.83
N VAL A 236 18.51 22.78 -26.56
CA VAL A 236 19.37 21.79 -25.89
C VAL A 236 20.51 21.40 -26.83
N GLY A 237 21.75 21.39 -26.33
CA GLY A 237 22.93 20.97 -27.10
C GLY A 237 22.77 19.56 -27.67
N ALA A 238 23.19 19.37 -28.92
CA ALA A 238 22.94 18.14 -29.67
C ALA A 238 23.49 16.87 -28.99
N ASP A 239 24.60 17.02 -28.28
CA ASP A 239 25.23 15.99 -27.45
C ASP A 239 24.41 15.62 -26.21
N LEU A 240 23.59 16.53 -25.68
CA LEU A 240 22.75 16.32 -24.50
C LEU A 240 21.34 15.82 -24.82
N ILE A 241 20.87 15.96 -26.06
CA ILE A 241 19.52 15.54 -26.46
C ILE A 241 19.23 14.07 -26.10
N PRO A 242 20.10 13.08 -26.41
CA PRO A 242 19.82 11.68 -26.06
C PRO A 242 19.67 11.45 -24.55
N HIS A 243 20.41 12.21 -23.73
CA HIS A 243 20.38 12.12 -22.27
C HIS A 243 19.14 12.78 -21.65
N LYS A 244 18.53 13.74 -22.35
CA LYS A 244 17.35 14.48 -21.89
C LYS A 244 16.06 14.03 -22.55
N THR A 245 16.11 13.05 -23.45
CA THR A 245 14.94 12.49 -24.12
C THR A 245 14.17 11.58 -23.15
N PHE A 246 12.86 11.74 -23.12
CA PHE A 246 11.95 10.88 -22.37
C PHE A 246 11.02 10.20 -23.36
N SER A 247 11.05 8.86 -23.40
CA SER A 247 10.33 8.08 -24.41
C SER A 247 8.80 8.15 -24.31
N GLY A 248 8.27 8.59 -23.17
CA GLY A 248 6.84 8.48 -22.85
C GLY A 248 6.37 7.02 -22.88
N ASN A 249 5.07 6.85 -23.07
CA ASN A 249 4.37 5.55 -23.16
C ASN A 249 4.63 4.63 -21.97
N ARG A 250 4.61 5.21 -20.75
CA ARG A 250 4.79 4.50 -19.48
C ARG A 250 3.46 4.53 -18.71
N PRO A 251 2.82 3.37 -18.47
CA PRO A 251 1.46 3.33 -17.98
C PRO A 251 1.35 3.76 -16.52
N SER A 252 0.27 4.45 -16.18
CA SER A 252 -0.07 4.77 -14.80
C SER A 252 -1.58 4.74 -14.56
N ILE A 253 -1.98 4.55 -13.30
CA ILE A 253 -3.36 4.72 -12.81
C ILE A 253 -3.32 5.78 -11.71
N MET A 254 -4.32 6.65 -11.69
CA MET A 254 -4.48 7.68 -10.67
C MET A 254 -5.76 7.46 -9.88
N TYR A 255 -5.64 7.47 -8.56
CA TYR A 255 -6.75 7.51 -7.62
C TYR A 255 -6.71 8.85 -6.90
N GLU A 256 -7.79 9.62 -7.02
CA GLU A 256 -7.98 10.85 -6.27
C GLU A 256 -9.16 10.66 -5.31
N ILE A 257 -8.89 10.83 -4.02
CA ILE A 257 -9.84 10.61 -2.93
C ILE A 257 -10.13 11.96 -2.26
N GLU A 258 -11.35 12.19 -1.76
CA GLU A 258 -11.70 13.42 -1.04
C GLU A 258 -10.89 13.62 0.26
#